data_AF-A0A970J0Q6-F1
#
_entry.id   AF-A0A970J0Q6-F1
#
_cell.length_a   1.000
_cell.length_b   1.000
_cell.length_c   1.000
_cell.angle_alpha   90.00
_cell.angle_beta   90.00
_cell.angle_gamma   90.00
#
_symmetry.space_group_name_H-M   'P 1'
#
loop_
_entity.id
_entity.type
_entity.pdbx_description
1 polymer ?
#
loop_
_entity_poly.entity_id
_entity_poly.type
_entity_poly.pdbx_seq_one_letter_code
_entity_poly.pdbx_strand_id
1 'polypeptide(L)'
;MNKLGATLVGFADLSQIDEELRKGFPFGISIAIALNHSIVAKIQTGSHLDYYYEMESVIKKLKDLSNYMEDFIKAKGFNAFSQASIKQDSHCRTPLLHKNCSY
;
A
#
# COMPACT_ATOMS: atom_id res chain seq x y z
N MET A 1 -10.73 -2.14 -16.81
CA MET A 1 -10.85 -1.89 -15.35
C MET A 1 -10.30 -3.09 -14.60
N ASN A 2 -9.32 -2.89 -13.72
CA ASN A 2 -8.83 -3.96 -12.84
C ASN A 2 -9.94 -4.38 -11.88
N LYS A 3 -10.31 -5.67 -11.87
CA LYS A 3 -11.44 -6.21 -11.10
C LYS A 3 -11.35 -6.00 -9.58
N LEU A 4 -10.18 -5.62 -9.06
CA LEU A 4 -9.93 -5.48 -7.63
C LEU A 4 -9.90 -4.02 -7.13
N GLY A 5 -10.01 -3.03 -8.03
CA GLY A 5 -10.09 -1.61 -7.65
C GLY A 5 -8.76 -0.88 -7.48
N ALA A 6 -7.63 -1.50 -7.85
CA ALA A 6 -6.35 -0.80 -7.98
C ALA A 6 -6.37 0.16 -9.18
N THR A 7 -5.92 1.40 -8.95
CA THR A 7 -5.78 2.42 -10.00
C THR A 7 -4.48 2.25 -10.78
N LEU A 8 -3.39 1.92 -10.07
CA LEU A 8 -2.08 1.67 -10.65
C LEU A 8 -1.38 0.53 -9.90
N VAL A 9 -0.63 -0.28 -10.63
CA VAL A 9 0.22 -1.33 -10.08
C VAL A 9 1.60 -1.22 -10.72
N GLY A 10 2.65 -1.26 -9.89
CA GLY A 10 4.04 -1.23 -10.32
C GLY A 10 4.79 -2.46 -9.80
N PHE A 11 5.79 -2.90 -10.56
CA PHE A 11 6.66 -4.02 -10.22
C PHE A 11 8.09 -3.53 -10.17
N ALA A 12 8.85 -3.97 -9.19
CA ALA A 12 10.24 -3.58 -9.00
C ALA A 12 11.12 -4.81 -8.75
N ASP A 13 12.30 -4.81 -9.36
CA ASP A 13 13.41 -5.69 -8.98
C ASP A 13 14.10 -5.07 -7.75
N LEU A 14 14.15 -5.83 -6.66
CA LEU A 14 14.76 -5.43 -5.39
C LEU A 14 16.14 -6.06 -5.20
N SER A 15 16.69 -6.77 -6.19
CA SER A 15 17.98 -7.45 -6.10
C SER A 15 19.16 -6.54 -5.76
N GLN A 16 19.06 -5.25 -6.08
CA GLN A 16 20.07 -4.23 -5.77
C GLN A 16 19.93 -3.64 -4.35
N ILE A 17 18.90 -4.04 -3.59
CA ILE A 17 18.68 -3.63 -2.20
C ILE A 17 19.26 -4.70 -1.27
N ASP A 18 19.83 -4.27 -0.15
CA ASP A 18 20.33 -5.16 0.90
C ASP A 18 19.28 -6.23 1.28
N GLU A 19 19.75 -7.48 1.39
CA GLU A 19 18.92 -8.64 1.66
C GLU A 19 18.10 -8.52 2.94
N GLU A 20 18.68 -7.92 3.99
CA GLU A 20 17.99 -7.70 5.26
C GLU A 20 16.82 -6.73 5.09
N LEU A 21 16.99 -5.67 4.31
CA LEU A 21 15.95 -4.65 4.06
C LEU A 21 14.82 -5.19 3.18
N ARG A 22 15.14 -6.02 2.17
CA ARG A 22 14.15 -6.68 1.32
C ARG A 22 13.60 -7.99 1.90
N LYS A 23 14.04 -8.38 3.12
CA LYS A 23 13.65 -9.62 3.81
C LYS A 23 13.80 -10.88 2.95
N GLY A 24 14.85 -10.92 2.12
CA GLY A 24 15.07 -12.03 1.19
C GLY A 24 14.18 -12.02 -0.07
N PHE A 25 13.24 -11.09 -0.23
CA PHE A 25 12.40 -11.01 -1.44
C PHE A 25 13.11 -10.25 -2.57
N PRO A 26 13.28 -10.86 -3.76
CA PRO A 26 13.97 -10.21 -4.88
C PRO A 26 13.05 -9.31 -5.71
N PHE A 27 11.73 -9.37 -5.52
CA PHE A 27 10.76 -8.57 -6.26
C PHE A 27 9.77 -7.87 -5.32
N GLY A 28 9.35 -6.67 -5.71
CA GLY A 28 8.35 -5.88 -5.00
C GLY A 28 7.16 -5.54 -5.90
N ILE A 29 5.98 -5.50 -5.31
CA ILE A 29 4.74 -5.04 -5.96
C ILE A 29 4.25 -3.80 -5.22
N SER A 30 4.05 -2.71 -5.94
CA SER A 30 3.46 -1.47 -5.43
C SER A 30 2.05 -1.31 -5.98
N ILE A 31 1.08 -1.02 -5.10
CA ILE A 31 -0.34 -0.88 -5.45
C ILE A 31 -0.79 0.52 -5.03
N ALA A 32 -1.43 1.25 -5.94
CA ALA A 32 -2.00 2.55 -5.66
C ALA A 32 -3.49 2.61 -6.01
N ILE A 33 -4.25 3.33 -5.20
CA ILE A 33 -5.67 3.65 -5.39
C ILE A 33 -5.78 5.18 -5.38
N ALA A 34 -6.38 5.75 -6.43
CA ALA A 34 -6.64 7.19 -6.48
C ALA A 34 -7.75 7.57 -5.49
N LEU A 35 -7.53 8.66 -4.76
CA LEU A 35 -8.56 9.29 -3.94
C LEU A 35 -9.60 9.96 -4.82
N ASN A 36 -10.82 10.14 -4.31
CA ASN A 36 -11.85 10.92 -4.98
C ASN A 36 -11.44 12.40 -5.10
N HIS A 37 -11.22 12.85 -6.33
CA HIS A 37 -10.83 14.22 -6.64
C HIS A 37 -11.77 15.28 -6.05
N SER A 38 -13.08 15.00 -6.01
CA SER A 38 -14.07 15.95 -5.47
C SER A 38 -13.95 16.11 -3.95
N ILE A 39 -13.48 15.08 -3.24
CA ILE A 39 -13.21 15.14 -1.80
C ILE A 39 -11.89 15.90 -1.56
N VAL A 40 -10.86 15.60 -2.36
CA VAL A 40 -9.56 16.28 -2.27
C VAL A 40 -9.69 17.78 -2.55
N ALA A 41 -10.50 18.17 -3.53
CA ALA A 41 -10.75 19.58 -3.84
C ALA A 41 -11.36 20.36 -2.66
N LYS A 42 -12.16 19.71 -1.82
CA LYS A 42 -12.80 20.34 -0.64
C LYS A 42 -11.82 20.62 0.51
N ILE A 43 -10.62 20.03 0.49
CA ILE A 43 -9.58 20.33 1.50
C ILE A 43 -9.24 21.82 1.47
N GLN A 44 -9.20 22.44 0.28
CA GLN A 44 -8.93 23.88 0.13
C GLN A 44 -9.99 24.75 0.80
N THR A 45 -11.20 24.21 1.01
CA THR A 45 -12.33 24.90 1.64
C THR A 45 -12.52 24.52 3.12
N GLY A 46 -11.60 23.75 3.71
CA GLY A 46 -11.61 23.43 5.15
C GLY A 46 -12.39 22.18 5.57
N SER A 47 -12.97 21.40 4.62
CA SER A 47 -13.61 20.12 4.96
C SER A 47 -12.54 19.02 5.05
N HIS A 48 -11.90 18.90 6.21
CA HIS A 48 -10.86 17.90 6.47
C HIS A 48 -11.41 16.51 6.82
N LEU A 49 -12.65 16.44 7.31
CA LEU A 49 -13.25 15.19 7.80
C LEU A 49 -13.60 14.22 6.65
N ASP A 50 -14.17 14.74 5.56
CA ASP A 50 -14.47 13.93 4.36
C ASP A 50 -13.19 13.31 3.77
N TYR A 51 -12.11 14.10 3.74
CA TYR A 51 -10.80 13.63 3.29
C TYR A 51 -10.23 12.54 4.20
N TYR A 52 -10.34 12.71 5.53
CA TYR A 52 -9.91 11.70 6.49
C TYR A 52 -10.64 10.36 6.27
N TYR A 53 -11.97 10.39 6.11
CA TYR A 53 -12.73 9.16 5.86
C TYR A 53 -12.41 8.52 4.51
N GLU A 54 -12.17 9.31 3.47
CA GLU A 54 -11.72 8.82 2.18
C GLU A 54 -10.36 8.13 2.29
N MET A 55 -9.40 8.74 2.99
CA MET A 55 -8.09 8.14 3.26
C MET A 55 -8.21 6.82 4.01
N GLU A 56 -8.99 6.77 5.10
CA GLU A 56 -9.19 5.54 5.88
C GLU A 56 -9.82 4.43 5.03
N SER A 57 -10.82 4.76 4.20
CA SER A 57 -11.43 3.80 3.27
C SER A 57 -10.43 3.25 2.26
N VAL A 58 -9.59 4.13 1.68
CA VAL A 58 -8.58 3.75 0.70
C VAL A 58 -7.45 2.93 1.33
N ILE A 59 -6.98 3.31 2.52
CA ILE A 59 -5.99 2.54 3.28
C ILE A 59 -6.52 1.15 3.59
N LYS A 60 -7.79 1.01 3.99
CA LYS A 60 -8.41 -0.29 4.20
C LYS A 60 -8.40 -1.14 2.92
N LYS A 61 -8.81 -0.56 1.79
CA LYS A 61 -8.80 -1.26 0.49
C LYS A 61 -7.38 -1.68 0.07
N LEU A 62 -6.38 -0.84 0.29
CA LEU A 62 -4.98 -1.18 0.02
C LEU A 62 -4.51 -2.37 0.87
N LYS A 63 -4.89 -2.43 2.14
CA LYS A 63 -4.59 -3.57 3.02
C LYS A 63 -5.24 -4.85 2.51
N ASP A 64 -6.53 -4.77 2.16
CA ASP A 64 -7.30 -5.91 1.64
C ASP A 64 -6.68 -6.43 0.32
N LEU A 65 -6.26 -5.53 -0.58
CA LEU A 65 -5.56 -5.87 -1.82
C LEU A 65 -4.19 -6.49 -1.60
N SER A 66 -3.40 -5.92 -0.68
CA SER A 66 -2.06 -6.41 -0.37
C SER A 66 -2.12 -7.85 0.18
N ASN A 67 -3.08 -8.13 1.05
CA ASN A 67 -3.30 -9.48 1.59
C ASN A 67 -3.81 -10.44 0.51
N TYR A 68 -4.77 -10.02 -0.32
CA TYR A 68 -5.25 -10.82 -1.45
C TYR A 68 -4.11 -11.20 -2.41
N MET A 69 -3.21 -10.26 -2.71
CA MET A 69 -2.07 -10.52 -3.59
C MET A 69 -1.08 -11.50 -2.97
N GLU A 70 -0.81 -11.40 -1.67
CA GLU A 70 0.01 -12.38 -0.96
C GLU A 70 -0.58 -13.79 -1.08
N ASP A 71 -1.87 -13.95 -0.77
CA ASP A 71 -2.57 -15.23 -0.85
C ASP A 71 -2.59 -15.78 -2.28
N PHE A 72 -2.82 -14.91 -3.27
CA PHE A 72 -2.82 -15.29 -4.67
C PHE A 72 -1.46 -15.81 -5.13
N ILE A 73 -0.37 -15.14 -4.76
CA ILE A 73 1.00 -15.54 -5.13
C ILE A 73 1.38 -16.85 -4.42
N LYS A 74 1.01 -17.00 -3.15
CA LYS A 74 1.18 -18.24 -2.38
C LYS A 74 0.41 -19.41 -2.98
N ALA A 75 -0.83 -19.21 -3.41
CA ALA A 75 -1.63 -20.22 -4.08
C ALA A 75 -1.03 -20.70 -5.41
N LYS A 76 -0.14 -19.91 -6.02
CA LYS A 76 0.62 -20.28 -7.23
C LYS A 76 1.95 -20.99 -6.92
N GLY A 77 2.28 -21.22 -5.64
CA GLY A 77 3.48 -21.94 -5.21
C GLY A 77 4.70 -21.05 -4.98
N PHE A 78 4.55 -19.72 -4.99
CA PHE A 78 5.63 -18.78 -4.72
C PHE A 78 5.55 -18.24 -3.29
N ASN A 79 6.68 -17.76 -2.75
CA ASN A 79 6.67 -17.04 -1.48
C ASN A 79 6.27 -15.57 -1.69
N ALA A 80 5.45 -15.03 -0.80
CA ALA A 80 5.04 -13.64 -0.81
C ALA A 80 4.83 -13.11 0.61
N PHE A 81 4.95 -11.80 0.78
CA PHE A 81 4.78 -11.14 2.07
C PHE A 81 4.11 -9.78 1.88
N SER A 82 2.92 -9.60 2.45
CA SER A 82 2.18 -8.35 2.49
C SER A 82 2.76 -7.40 3.54
N GLN A 83 3.15 -6.19 3.14
CA GLN A 83 3.56 -5.18 4.11
C GLN A 83 2.38 -4.54 4.87
N ALA A 84 1.13 -4.80 4.47
CA ALA A 84 -0.05 -4.35 5.20
C ALA A 84 -0.07 -4.86 6.65
N SER A 85 0.52 -6.04 6.89
CA SER A 85 0.60 -6.72 8.18
C SER A 85 1.67 -6.16 9.12
N ILE A 86 2.57 -5.28 8.64
CA ILE A 86 3.57 -4.63 9.50
C ILE A 86 2.90 -3.47 10.25
N LYS A 87 2.86 -3.58 11.58
CA LYS A 87 2.58 -2.45 12.48
C LYS A 87 3.70 -1.42 12.34
N GLN A 88 3.35 -0.14 12.15
CA GLN A 88 4.33 0.95 12.16
C GLN A 88 5.10 0.90 13.49
N ASP A 89 6.43 1.07 13.42
CA ASP A 89 7.21 1.30 14.64
C ASP A 89 6.85 2.67 15.23
N SER A 90 7.28 2.93 16.47
CA SER A 90 7.10 4.22 17.17
C SER A 90 7.78 5.40 16.48
N HIS A 91 8.53 5.18 15.39
CA HIS A 91 9.25 6.17 14.60
C HIS A 91 8.71 6.29 13.16
N CYS A 92 7.54 5.71 12.85
CA CYS A 92 6.93 5.77 11.52
C CYS A 92 7.81 5.17 10.40
N ARG A 93 8.78 4.31 10.71
CA ARG A 93 9.68 3.71 9.70
C ARG A 93 9.26 2.29 9.35
N THR A 94 9.26 2.01 8.05
CA THR A 94 9.24 0.65 7.50
C THR A 94 10.50 0.50 6.63
N PRO A 95 11.16 -0.68 6.58
CA PRO A 95 12.38 -0.87 5.79
C PRO A 95 12.24 -0.49 4.32
N LEU A 96 11.02 -0.57 3.78
CA LEU A 96 10.64 -0.10 2.45
C LEU A 96 9.44 0.84 2.60
N LEU A 97 9.67 2.12 2.35
CA LEU A 97 8.71 3.20 2.62
C LEU A 97 7.49 3.10 1.69
N HIS A 98 6.34 2.67 2.22
CA HIS A 98 5.06 2.67 1.50
C HIS A 98 3.89 3.28 2.30
N LYS A 99 4.16 3.88 3.48
CA LYS A 99 3.13 4.53 4.33
C LYS A 99 3.55 5.95 4.66
N ASN A 100 2.67 6.91 4.35
CA ASN A 100 2.78 8.29 4.84
C ASN A 100 2.13 8.37 6.22
N CYS A 101 2.83 8.94 7.19
CA CYS A 101 2.24 9.24 8.50
C CYS A 101 1.28 10.42 8.36
N SER A 102 0.04 10.20 8.82
CA SER A 102 -0.92 11.28 9.02
C SER A 102 -0.68 11.81 10.43
N TYR A 103 -0.35 13.10 10.54
CA TYR A 103 -0.35 13.83 11.82
C TYR A 103 -1.77 14.12 12.28
#